data_AF-A0A0K8V0W4-F1
#
_entry.id   AF-A0A0K8V0W4-F1
#
_cell.length_a   1.000
_cell.length_b   1.000
_cell.length_c   1.000
_cell.angle_alpha   90.00
_cell.angle_beta   90.00
_cell.angle_gamma   90.00
#
_symmetry.space_group_name_H-M   'P 1'
#
loop_
_entity.id
_entity.type
_entity.pdbx_description
1 polymer ?
#
loop_
_entity_poly.entity_id
_entity_poly.type
_entity_poly.pdbx_seq_one_letter_code
_entity_poly.pdbx_strand_id
1 'polypeptide(L)'
;MGLHFKLLAIALYSFLATTEAFESWVVANDINPNNGDGDDQTQKFLCGDNFEKCFGPKLNSVVFLTDNKLYRVEIYDYKLPTTLDEIMEEEKGLKNEINLLETKLSQQGRDIYTDLEKANAEHIESDLDISQRAKNEREHLESKLTENMNQMKSTLLNILNTKLNRIDKSVRKSLENDTDADLPNNCAEAFVTYETTESGVFELYLRDYELAPFKAYCLADPDGGPAWTVIQRRMDGTEDFYRDWDDYVTGFGDPEGEYFIGLYKLYALTNDRPNELWIKL
;
A
#
# COMPACT_ATOMS: atom_id res chain seq x y z
N MET A 1 56.97 -83.32 19.08
CA MET A 1 56.05 -82.19 18.89
C MET A 1 56.89 -80.98 18.48
N GLY A 2 56.60 -80.35 17.34
CA GLY A 2 57.32 -79.15 16.87
C GLY A 2 58.13 -79.32 15.58
N LEU A 3 57.63 -80.09 14.61
CA LEU A 3 58.24 -80.24 13.27
C LEU A 3 57.38 -79.50 12.22
N HIS A 4 57.19 -78.18 12.37
CA HIS A 4 56.53 -77.35 11.33
C HIS A 4 57.04 -75.89 11.24
N PHE A 5 58.06 -75.51 12.02
CA PHE A 5 58.56 -74.13 12.04
C PHE A 5 59.74 -73.84 11.08
N LYS A 6 60.10 -74.77 10.18
CA LYS A 6 61.26 -74.62 9.27
C LYS A 6 60.95 -74.38 7.80
N LEU A 7 59.68 -74.32 7.40
CA LEU A 7 59.30 -74.05 5.99
C LEU A 7 58.80 -72.62 5.74
N LEU A 8 58.43 -71.86 6.78
CA LEU A 8 58.01 -70.45 6.63
C LEU A 8 59.20 -69.47 6.50
N ALA A 9 60.41 -69.88 6.87
CA ALA A 9 61.61 -69.05 6.73
C ALA A 9 62.23 -69.11 5.32
N ILE A 10 61.86 -70.08 4.47
CA ILE A 10 62.53 -70.32 3.18
C ILE A 10 61.88 -69.50 2.04
N ALA A 11 60.60 -69.13 2.15
CA ALA A 11 59.96 -68.21 1.19
C ALA A 11 60.23 -66.73 1.48
N LEU A 12 60.63 -66.37 2.70
CA LEU A 12 61.03 -65.00 3.08
C LEU A 12 62.54 -64.72 2.91
N TYR A 13 63.39 -65.75 2.77
CA TYR A 13 64.84 -65.57 2.58
C TYR A 13 65.34 -65.74 1.14
N SER A 14 64.50 -66.18 0.19
CA SER A 14 64.91 -66.41 -1.20
C SER A 14 64.59 -65.26 -2.16
N PHE A 15 64.10 -64.12 -1.65
CA PHE A 15 63.90 -62.88 -2.44
C PHE A 15 64.56 -61.63 -1.84
N LEU A 16 65.43 -61.78 -0.82
CA LEU A 16 66.14 -60.66 -0.18
C LEU A 16 67.63 -60.56 -0.56
N ALA A 17 68.04 -61.09 -1.71
CA ALA A 17 69.46 -61.06 -2.10
C ALA A 17 69.70 -60.82 -3.59
N THR A 18 69.15 -59.72 -4.14
CA THR A 18 69.80 -58.89 -5.18
C THR A 18 69.13 -57.51 -5.22
N THR A 19 69.86 -56.49 -4.78
CA THR A 19 69.80 -55.04 -5.09
C THR A 19 68.45 -54.35 -5.42
N GLU A 20 68.22 -53.25 -4.69
CA GLU A 20 67.09 -52.29 -4.70
C GLU A 20 65.97 -52.61 -3.70
N ALA A 21 65.75 -51.69 -2.78
CA ALA A 21 64.88 -51.83 -1.62
C ALA A 21 63.41 -51.86 -2.05
N PHE A 22 62.88 -53.06 -2.30
CA PHE A 22 61.45 -53.31 -2.40
C PHE A 22 60.86 -53.48 -0.99
N GLU A 23 60.22 -52.44 -0.45
CA GLU A 23 59.27 -52.63 0.64
C GLU A 23 57.94 -53.10 0.05
N SER A 24 57.76 -54.42 -0.12
CA SER A 24 56.48 -54.98 -0.56
C SER A 24 55.51 -55.03 0.62
N TRP A 25 54.36 -54.36 0.49
CA TRP A 25 53.25 -54.54 1.43
C TRP A 25 52.40 -55.74 1.02
N VAL A 26 52.15 -56.66 1.96
CA VAL A 26 51.33 -57.86 1.75
C VAL A 26 49.90 -57.56 2.17
N VAL A 27 48.98 -57.46 1.21
CA VAL A 27 47.54 -57.39 1.48
C VAL A 27 46.97 -58.82 1.42
N ALA A 28 46.38 -59.31 2.52
CA ALA A 28 45.78 -60.64 2.60
C ALA A 28 44.28 -60.51 2.86
N ASN A 29 43.46 -60.83 1.85
CA ASN A 29 42.00 -60.79 1.96
C ASN A 29 41.42 -62.21 2.03
N ASP A 30 40.45 -62.45 2.91
CA ASP A 30 39.72 -63.71 3.04
C ASP A 30 38.76 -63.85 1.83
N ILE A 31 39.06 -64.76 0.90
CA ILE A 31 38.14 -65.16 -0.18
C ILE A 31 37.17 -66.20 0.38
N ASN A 32 36.18 -65.78 1.16
CA ASN A 32 35.04 -66.64 1.40
C ASN A 32 34.05 -66.50 0.23
N PRO A 33 33.74 -67.55 -0.56
CA PRO A 33 32.87 -67.41 -1.73
C PRO A 33 31.41 -67.12 -1.40
N ASN A 34 31.01 -67.12 -0.12
CA ASN A 34 29.59 -67.22 0.26
C ASN A 34 29.10 -66.25 1.35
N ASN A 35 29.83 -65.21 1.75
CA ASN A 35 29.24 -64.20 2.65
C ASN A 35 29.63 -62.78 2.23
N GLY A 36 28.60 -62.01 1.87
CA GLY A 36 28.65 -60.55 1.87
C GLY A 36 28.77 -60.03 3.30
N ASP A 37 29.45 -58.88 3.42
CA ASP A 37 29.58 -58.05 4.61
C ASP A 37 30.11 -58.72 5.87
N GLY A 38 31.37 -58.41 6.19
CA GLY A 38 31.91 -58.71 7.50
C GLY A 38 33.38 -58.32 7.65
N ASP A 39 33.59 -57.03 7.88
CA ASP A 39 34.77 -56.48 8.57
C ASP A 39 36.11 -56.49 7.79
N ASP A 40 36.20 -55.60 6.80
CA ASP A 40 37.48 -55.17 6.20
C ASP A 40 37.48 -53.65 5.94
N GLN A 41 37.14 -52.87 6.97
CA GLN A 41 37.09 -51.40 6.87
C GLN A 41 38.40 -50.70 7.26
N THR A 42 39.40 -51.41 7.79
CA THR A 42 40.68 -50.80 8.17
C THR A 42 41.69 -50.71 7.01
N GLN A 43 41.42 -51.33 5.85
CA GLN A 43 42.29 -51.23 4.66
C GLN A 43 41.71 -50.40 3.50
N LYS A 44 40.44 -49.99 3.59
CA LYS A 44 39.81 -49.11 2.59
C LYS A 44 40.28 -47.64 2.64
N PHE A 45 41.15 -47.31 3.59
CA PHE A 45 41.40 -45.93 4.02
C PHE A 45 42.46 -45.16 3.24
N LEU A 46 43.09 -45.73 2.21
CA LEU A 46 44.08 -44.97 1.42
C LEU A 46 43.63 -44.71 -0.04
N CYS A 47 42.85 -45.60 -0.68
CA CYS A 47 42.57 -45.48 -2.12
C CYS A 47 41.16 -45.88 -2.60
N GLY A 48 40.22 -46.19 -1.70
CA GLY A 48 38.86 -46.58 -2.08
C GLY A 48 38.82 -47.74 -3.08
N ASP A 49 37.94 -47.68 -4.09
CA ASP A 49 37.80 -48.76 -5.10
C ASP A 49 38.80 -48.63 -6.28
N ASN A 50 39.67 -47.62 -6.30
CA ASN A 50 40.61 -47.31 -7.38
C ASN A 50 42.04 -47.77 -7.07
N PHE A 51 42.18 -49.01 -6.62
CA PHE A 51 43.46 -49.58 -6.17
C PHE A 51 44.55 -49.53 -7.24
N GLU A 52 44.24 -49.80 -8.51
CA GLU A 52 45.23 -49.75 -9.62
C GLU A 52 45.79 -48.35 -9.86
N LYS A 53 45.04 -47.30 -9.53
CA LYS A 53 45.48 -45.91 -9.71
C LYS A 53 46.48 -45.49 -8.64
N CYS A 54 46.37 -46.05 -7.43
CA CYS A 54 47.29 -45.79 -6.34
C CYS A 54 48.48 -46.74 -6.32
N PHE A 55 48.24 -48.03 -6.59
CA PHE A 55 49.24 -49.08 -6.43
C PHE A 55 49.76 -49.66 -7.74
N GLY A 56 49.48 -49.01 -8.86
CA GLY A 56 49.96 -49.44 -10.16
C GLY A 56 49.37 -50.80 -10.59
N PRO A 57 49.91 -51.41 -11.65
CA PRO A 57 49.39 -52.68 -12.16
C PRO A 57 49.62 -53.82 -11.17
N LYS A 58 48.68 -54.76 -11.14
CA LYS A 58 48.80 -55.99 -10.35
C LYS A 58 49.94 -56.87 -10.88
N LEU A 59 50.90 -57.19 -10.03
CA LEU A 59 52.06 -58.03 -10.39
C LEU A 59 51.78 -59.51 -10.20
N ASN A 60 51.21 -59.89 -9.07
CA ASN A 60 51.00 -61.31 -8.75
C ASN A 60 49.80 -61.53 -7.82
N SER A 61 49.30 -62.75 -7.77
CA SER A 61 48.30 -63.18 -6.79
C SER A 61 48.56 -64.61 -6.35
N VAL A 62 48.64 -64.81 -5.05
CA VAL A 62 48.82 -66.13 -4.44
C VAL A 62 47.60 -66.44 -3.60
N VAL A 63 47.04 -67.64 -3.78
CA VAL A 63 45.91 -68.12 -2.98
C VAL A 63 46.37 -69.28 -2.13
N PHE A 64 46.08 -69.26 -0.83
CA PHE A 64 46.39 -70.35 0.07
C PHE A 64 45.26 -70.62 1.06
N LEU A 65 45.23 -71.86 1.57
CA LEU A 65 44.19 -72.36 2.48
C LEU A 65 44.81 -72.62 3.85
N THR A 66 44.27 -71.96 4.88
CA THR A 66 44.65 -72.13 6.29
C THR A 66 43.38 -72.10 7.13
N ASP A 67 43.27 -72.98 8.12
CA ASP A 67 42.12 -73.07 9.04
C ASP A 67 40.76 -73.07 8.34
N ASN A 68 40.66 -73.83 7.23
CA ASN A 68 39.47 -73.95 6.39
C ASN A 68 38.96 -72.63 5.75
N LYS A 69 39.81 -71.60 5.71
CA LYS A 69 39.58 -70.34 5.03
C LYS A 69 40.56 -70.17 3.86
N LEU A 70 40.08 -69.56 2.79
CA LEU A 70 40.84 -69.34 1.56
C LEU A 70 41.30 -67.88 1.57
N TYR A 71 42.61 -67.64 1.55
CA TYR A 71 43.17 -66.29 1.53
C TYR A 71 43.70 -65.97 0.14
N ARG A 72 43.39 -64.78 -0.39
CA ARG A 72 44.11 -64.17 -1.52
C ARG A 72 45.12 -63.20 -0.97
N VAL A 73 46.37 -63.36 -1.38
CA VAL A 73 47.34 -62.28 -1.36
C VAL A 73 47.48 -61.74 -2.76
N GLU A 74 47.36 -60.43 -2.89
CA GLU A 74 47.58 -59.71 -4.15
C GLU A 74 48.78 -58.79 -3.97
N ILE A 75 49.70 -58.85 -4.93
CA ILE A 75 50.92 -58.04 -4.96
C ILE A 75 50.78 -57.06 -6.12
N TYR A 76 50.89 -55.78 -5.82
CA TYR A 76 50.78 -54.68 -6.77
C TYR A 76 52.11 -53.94 -6.90
N ASP A 77 52.37 -53.38 -8.10
CA ASP A 77 53.55 -52.56 -8.37
C ASP A 77 53.33 -51.13 -7.89
N TYR A 78 53.46 -50.90 -6.58
CA TYR A 78 53.27 -49.57 -6.01
C TYR A 78 54.31 -48.61 -6.56
N LYS A 79 53.90 -47.79 -7.55
CA LYS A 79 54.69 -46.67 -8.02
C LYS A 79 54.63 -45.56 -6.97
N LEU A 80 55.52 -45.63 -5.98
CA LEU A 80 55.99 -44.42 -5.30
C LEU A 80 56.46 -43.44 -6.37
N PRO A 81 56.27 -42.12 -6.20
CA PRO A 81 57.01 -41.15 -6.99
C PRO A 81 58.49 -41.52 -6.87
N THR A 82 59.05 -42.08 -7.93
CA THR A 82 60.34 -42.79 -7.84
C THR A 82 61.50 -41.81 -7.92
N THR A 83 61.20 -40.55 -8.24
CA THR A 83 62.17 -39.48 -8.41
C THR A 83 61.69 -38.19 -7.78
N LEU A 84 62.63 -37.43 -7.24
CA LEU A 84 62.41 -36.09 -6.70
C LEU A 84 61.73 -35.15 -7.73
N ASP A 85 61.98 -35.38 -9.01
CA ASP A 85 61.45 -34.58 -10.13
C ASP A 85 59.92 -34.68 -10.28
N GLU A 86 59.34 -35.87 -10.05
CA GLU A 86 57.88 -36.07 -10.12
C GLU A 86 57.17 -35.32 -9.00
N ILE A 87 57.71 -35.36 -7.78
CA ILE A 87 57.18 -34.63 -6.61
C ILE A 87 57.31 -33.12 -6.83
N MET A 88 58.42 -32.66 -7.39
CA MET A 88 58.66 -31.24 -7.67
C MET A 88 57.70 -30.68 -8.72
N GLU A 89 57.30 -31.46 -9.74
CA GLU A 89 56.31 -31.02 -10.73
C GLU A 89 54.88 -30.98 -10.15
N GLU A 90 54.48 -31.92 -9.29
CA GLU A 90 53.19 -31.84 -8.58
C GLU A 90 53.13 -30.64 -7.64
N GLU A 91 54.19 -30.37 -6.87
CA GLU A 91 54.29 -29.21 -5.98
C GLU A 91 54.13 -27.90 -6.77
N LYS A 92 54.77 -27.83 -7.93
CA LYS A 92 54.67 -26.69 -8.85
C LYS A 92 53.26 -26.53 -9.42
N GLY A 93 52.60 -27.63 -9.77
CA GLY A 93 51.19 -27.63 -10.20
C GLY A 93 50.26 -27.07 -9.12
N LEU A 94 50.39 -27.57 -7.89
CA LEU A 94 49.60 -27.11 -6.75
C LEU A 94 49.88 -25.63 -6.42
N LYS A 95 51.14 -25.19 -6.47
CA LYS A 95 51.50 -23.77 -6.30
C LYS A 95 50.83 -22.87 -7.33
N ASN A 96 50.77 -23.29 -8.58
CA ASN A 96 50.08 -22.52 -9.63
C ASN A 96 48.57 -22.42 -9.37
N GLU A 97 47.95 -23.52 -8.92
CA GLU A 97 46.53 -23.53 -8.60
C GLU A 97 46.19 -22.68 -7.37
N ILE A 98 47.03 -22.71 -6.33
CA ILE A 98 46.92 -21.82 -5.16
C ILE A 98 47.01 -20.35 -5.59
N ASN A 99 48.03 -19.99 -6.37
CA ASN A 99 48.17 -18.62 -6.87
C ASN A 99 46.95 -18.18 -7.70
N LEU A 100 46.42 -19.09 -8.53
CA LEU A 100 45.21 -18.82 -9.30
C LEU A 100 43.98 -18.61 -8.40
N LEU A 101 43.82 -19.41 -7.35
CA LEU A 101 42.74 -19.25 -6.39
C LEU A 101 42.87 -17.95 -5.60
N GLU A 102 44.08 -17.58 -5.17
CA GLU A 102 44.34 -16.32 -4.47
C GLU A 102 43.99 -15.10 -5.33
N THR A 103 44.33 -15.14 -6.62
CA THR A 103 43.97 -14.05 -7.56
C THR A 103 42.46 -13.97 -7.79
N LYS A 104 41.77 -15.12 -7.96
CA LYS A 104 40.31 -15.17 -8.09
C LYS A 104 39.61 -14.66 -6.84
N LEU A 105 40.04 -15.08 -5.65
CA LEU A 105 39.47 -14.65 -4.39
C LEU A 105 39.67 -13.14 -4.17
N SER A 106 40.85 -12.62 -4.52
CA SER A 106 41.13 -11.19 -4.49
C SER A 106 40.25 -10.41 -5.47
N GLN A 107 39.99 -10.96 -6.66
CA GLN A 107 39.10 -10.33 -7.63
C GLN A 107 37.65 -10.35 -7.15
N GLN A 108 37.15 -11.48 -6.64
CA GLN A 108 35.82 -11.57 -6.07
C GLN A 108 35.63 -10.60 -4.91
N GLY A 109 36.64 -10.43 -4.04
CA GLY A 109 36.60 -9.43 -2.98
C GLY A 109 36.45 -8.00 -3.51
N ARG A 110 37.15 -7.66 -4.61
CA ARG A 110 36.99 -6.36 -5.28
C ARG A 110 35.60 -6.20 -5.89
N ASP A 111 35.11 -7.21 -6.61
CA ASP A 111 33.82 -7.17 -7.28
C ASP A 111 32.67 -6.99 -6.26
N ILE A 112 32.70 -7.76 -5.17
CA ILE A 112 31.74 -7.64 -4.07
C ILE A 112 31.76 -6.23 -3.46
N TYR A 113 32.96 -5.67 -3.25
CA TYR A 113 33.09 -4.33 -2.71
C TYR A 113 32.48 -3.28 -3.65
N THR A 114 32.73 -3.37 -4.96
CA THR A 114 32.17 -2.43 -5.94
C THR A 114 30.65 -2.57 -6.09
N ASP A 115 30.13 -3.79 -6.07
CA ASP A 115 28.68 -4.03 -6.14
C ASP A 115 27.96 -3.49 -4.91
N LEU A 116 28.58 -3.63 -3.73
CA LEU A 116 28.04 -3.07 -2.48
C LEU A 116 28.02 -1.54 -2.50
N GLU A 117 29.11 -0.90 -2.92
CA GLU A 117 29.15 0.57 -3.05
C GLU A 117 28.08 1.08 -4.03
N LYS A 118 27.92 0.40 -5.17
CA LYS A 118 26.90 0.75 -6.16
C LYS A 118 25.48 0.60 -5.62
N ALA A 119 25.16 -0.53 -5.00
CA ALA A 119 23.83 -0.76 -4.42
C ALA A 119 23.51 0.25 -3.31
N ASN A 120 24.51 0.60 -2.48
CA ASN A 120 24.33 1.60 -1.44
C ASN A 120 24.08 3.01 -2.02
N ALA A 121 24.80 3.39 -3.08
CA ALA A 121 24.57 4.67 -3.76
C ALA A 121 23.17 4.76 -4.39
N GLU A 122 22.72 3.69 -5.06
CA GLU A 122 21.37 3.61 -5.65
C GLU A 122 20.27 3.70 -4.58
N HIS A 123 20.45 3.05 -3.43
CA HIS A 123 19.49 3.12 -2.32
C HIS A 123 19.41 4.55 -1.74
N ILE A 124 20.56 5.21 -1.54
CA ILE A 124 20.61 6.59 -1.05
C ILE A 124 19.92 7.54 -2.04
N GLU A 125 20.11 7.35 -3.34
CA GLU A 125 19.47 8.18 -4.37
C GLU A 125 17.94 7.98 -4.37
N SER A 126 17.48 6.74 -4.26
CA SER A 126 16.05 6.42 -4.14
C SER A 126 15.40 7.04 -2.90
N ASP A 127 16.05 6.91 -1.73
CA ASP A 127 15.54 7.51 -0.49
C ASP A 127 15.46 9.04 -0.57
N LEU A 128 16.43 9.67 -1.24
CA LEU A 128 16.45 11.10 -1.46
C LEU A 128 15.29 11.57 -2.35
N ASP A 129 14.99 10.84 -3.44
CA ASP A 129 13.85 11.13 -4.33
C ASP A 129 12.50 10.96 -3.59
N ILE A 130 12.33 9.90 -2.81
CA ILE A 130 11.12 9.69 -1.98
C ILE A 130 10.95 10.85 -0.99
N SER A 131 12.02 11.25 -0.31
CA SER A 131 12.00 12.35 0.65
C SER A 131 11.63 13.68 -0.01
N GLN A 132 12.18 13.96 -1.20
CA GLN A 132 11.88 15.19 -1.94
C GLN A 132 10.42 15.24 -2.42
N ARG A 133 9.88 14.12 -2.91
CA ARG A 133 8.46 14.04 -3.28
C ARG A 133 7.54 14.29 -2.09
N ALA A 134 7.83 13.65 -0.95
CA ALA A 134 7.06 13.84 0.28
C ALA A 134 7.12 15.29 0.78
N LYS A 135 8.25 15.98 0.60
CA LYS A 135 8.38 17.40 0.91
C LYS A 135 7.51 18.26 -0.01
N ASN A 136 7.61 18.06 -1.32
CA ASN A 136 6.83 18.84 -2.30
C ASN A 136 5.32 18.65 -2.09
N GLU A 137 4.88 17.42 -1.79
CA GLU A 137 3.47 17.13 -1.53
C GLU A 137 2.97 17.82 -0.25
N ARG A 138 3.80 17.89 0.78
CA ARG A 138 3.49 18.63 2.01
C ARG A 138 3.34 20.14 1.76
N GLU A 139 4.27 20.74 1.02
CA GLU A 139 4.21 22.17 0.67
C GLU A 139 2.94 22.49 -0.15
N HIS A 140 2.56 21.59 -1.07
CA HIS A 140 1.31 21.72 -1.83
C HIS A 140 0.06 21.64 -0.95
N LEU A 141 0.03 20.69 -0.02
CA LEU A 141 -1.07 20.54 0.94
C LEU A 141 -1.21 21.76 1.86
N GLU A 142 -0.09 22.31 2.34
CA GLU A 142 -0.09 23.53 3.17
C GLU A 142 -0.60 24.75 2.40
N SER A 143 -0.23 24.88 1.12
CA SER A 143 -0.74 25.93 0.23
C SER A 143 -2.26 25.83 0.09
N LYS A 144 -2.79 24.64 -0.24
CA LYS A 144 -4.23 24.38 -0.34
C LYS A 144 -4.97 24.66 0.97
N LEU A 145 -4.40 24.26 2.10
CA LEU A 145 -5.01 24.52 3.41
C LEU A 145 -5.13 26.02 3.66
N THR A 146 -4.08 26.78 3.33
CA THR A 146 -4.06 28.25 3.49
C THR A 146 -5.08 28.92 2.57
N GLU A 147 -5.19 28.48 1.32
CA GLU A 147 -6.19 28.97 0.37
C GLU A 147 -7.61 28.72 0.88
N ASN A 148 -7.90 27.49 1.32
CA ASN A 148 -9.19 27.12 1.90
C ASN A 148 -9.53 27.97 3.14
N MET A 149 -8.55 28.20 4.02
CA MET A 149 -8.73 29.06 5.19
C MET A 149 -9.03 30.50 4.80
N ASN A 150 -8.34 31.05 3.80
CA ASN A 150 -8.57 32.40 3.31
C ASN A 150 -9.95 32.55 2.67
N GLN A 151 -10.40 31.53 1.91
CA GLN A 151 -11.74 31.48 1.35
C GLN A 151 -12.82 31.38 2.44
N MET A 152 -12.59 30.57 3.47
CA MET A 152 -13.51 30.48 4.60
C MET A 152 -13.57 31.82 5.35
N LYS A 153 -12.42 32.47 5.58
CA LYS A 153 -12.34 33.79 6.20
C LYS A 153 -13.09 34.84 5.40
N SER A 154 -12.93 34.91 4.08
CA SER A 154 -13.64 35.87 3.24
C SER A 154 -15.15 35.64 3.24
N THR A 155 -15.58 34.38 3.20
CA THR A 155 -17.00 34.00 3.29
C THR A 155 -17.60 34.44 4.62
N LEU A 156 -16.90 34.18 5.73
CA LEU A 156 -17.34 34.60 7.06
C LEU A 156 -17.40 36.13 7.20
N LEU A 157 -16.40 36.85 6.67
CA LEU A 157 -16.40 38.31 6.68
C LEU A 157 -17.56 38.88 5.88
N ASN A 158 -17.87 38.30 4.72
CA ASN A 158 -19.03 38.72 3.92
C ASN A 158 -20.33 38.49 4.70
N ILE A 159 -20.53 37.32 5.30
CA ILE A 159 -21.70 37.02 6.12
C ILE A 159 -21.80 38.02 7.28
N LEU A 160 -20.70 38.28 7.98
CA LEU A 160 -20.67 39.23 9.10
C LEU A 160 -21.05 40.65 8.64
N ASN A 161 -20.49 41.11 7.53
CA ASN A 161 -20.79 42.43 6.96
C ASN A 161 -22.25 42.54 6.53
N THR A 162 -22.82 41.50 5.89
CA THR A 162 -24.25 41.53 5.53
C THR A 162 -25.15 41.61 6.76
N LYS A 163 -24.82 40.89 7.84
CA LYS A 163 -25.56 40.97 9.11
C LYS A 163 -25.41 42.33 9.78
N LEU A 164 -24.20 42.89 9.82
CA LEU A 164 -23.94 44.22 10.35
C LEU A 164 -24.73 45.29 9.59
N ASN A 165 -24.78 45.23 8.26
CA ASN A 165 -25.55 46.16 7.44
C ASN A 165 -27.06 46.05 7.71
N ARG A 166 -27.58 44.83 7.93
CA ARG A 166 -28.99 44.65 8.34
C ARG A 166 -29.27 45.27 9.71
N ILE A 167 -28.36 45.10 10.67
CA ILE A 167 -28.49 45.71 12.00
C ILE A 167 -28.42 47.24 11.90
N ASP A 168 -27.47 47.80 11.16
CA ASP A 168 -27.35 49.25 10.94
C ASP A 168 -28.62 49.83 10.29
N LYS A 169 -29.16 49.14 9.28
CA LYS A 169 -30.43 49.52 8.64
C LYS A 169 -31.61 49.47 9.61
N SER A 170 -31.71 48.43 10.43
CA SER A 170 -32.76 48.30 11.44
C SER A 170 -32.67 49.39 12.50
N VAL A 171 -31.46 49.72 12.98
CA VAL A 171 -31.22 50.78 13.97
C VAL A 171 -31.55 52.16 13.40
N ARG A 172 -31.14 52.45 12.15
CA ARG A 172 -31.48 53.70 11.46
C ARG A 172 -32.98 53.83 11.20
N LYS A 173 -33.64 52.75 10.81
CA LYS A 173 -35.10 52.72 10.57
C LYS A 173 -35.91 52.91 11.86
N SER A 174 -35.40 52.45 13.02
CA SER A 174 -36.00 52.78 14.32
C SER A 174 -35.84 54.24 14.76
N LEU A 175 -35.02 55.02 14.05
CA LEU A 175 -34.80 56.45 14.30
C LEU A 175 -35.57 57.36 13.32
N GLU A 176 -36.23 56.79 12.31
CA GLU A 176 -37.13 57.50 11.40
C GLU A 176 -38.58 57.19 11.79
N ASN A 177 -39.35 58.22 12.17
CA ASN A 177 -40.81 58.10 12.38
C ASN A 177 -41.49 57.81 11.04
N ASP A 178 -41.70 56.53 10.73
CA ASP A 178 -42.29 56.06 9.48
C ASP A 178 -43.74 55.64 9.72
N THR A 179 -44.68 56.26 9.00
CA THR A 179 -46.13 56.02 9.11
C THR A 179 -46.56 54.62 8.63
N ASP A 180 -45.67 53.90 7.95
CA ASP A 180 -45.84 52.50 7.53
C ASP A 180 -45.36 51.47 8.58
N ALA A 181 -44.91 51.92 9.76
CA ALA A 181 -44.44 51.03 10.83
C ALA A 181 -45.53 50.12 11.43
N ASP A 182 -46.80 50.38 11.13
CA ASP A 182 -47.95 49.64 11.68
C ASP A 182 -48.54 48.60 10.71
N LEU A 183 -48.02 48.48 9.49
CA LEU A 183 -48.52 47.46 8.55
C LEU A 183 -48.07 46.05 8.98
N PRO A 184 -48.97 45.06 8.95
CA PRO A 184 -48.65 43.68 9.28
C PRO A 184 -47.72 43.07 8.21
N ASN A 185 -46.83 42.16 8.61
CA ASN A 185 -45.91 41.52 7.66
C ASN A 185 -46.50 40.26 7.00
N ASN A 186 -47.61 39.72 7.52
CA ASN A 186 -48.32 38.57 6.95
C ASN A 186 -49.80 38.58 7.38
N CYS A 187 -50.59 37.66 6.81
CA CYS A 187 -52.02 37.56 7.10
C CYS A 187 -52.37 37.15 8.52
N ALA A 188 -51.57 36.32 9.18
CA ALA A 188 -51.79 35.96 10.58
C ALA A 188 -51.65 37.18 11.51
N GLU A 189 -50.66 38.04 11.25
CA GLU A 189 -50.51 39.31 11.96
C GLU A 189 -51.61 40.30 11.56
N ALA A 190 -52.01 40.36 10.28
CA ALA A 190 -53.07 41.25 9.81
C ALA A 190 -54.39 41.05 10.56
N PHE A 191 -54.78 39.80 10.81
CA PHE A 191 -56.00 39.49 11.57
C PHE A 191 -55.93 40.01 13.01
N VAL A 192 -54.75 39.95 13.63
CA VAL A 192 -54.52 40.47 14.98
C VAL A 192 -54.49 42.01 14.97
N THR A 193 -53.74 42.62 14.06
CA THR A 193 -53.57 44.08 13.97
C THR A 193 -54.88 44.80 13.65
N TYR A 194 -55.70 44.23 12.77
CA TYR A 194 -56.97 44.83 12.36
C TYR A 194 -58.19 44.30 13.14
N GLU A 195 -57.97 43.46 14.16
CA GLU A 195 -59.02 42.86 14.99
C GLU A 195 -60.17 42.23 14.16
N THR A 196 -59.80 41.49 13.12
CA THR A 196 -60.76 40.91 12.16
C THR A 196 -60.62 39.40 12.06
N THR A 197 -61.72 38.74 11.75
CA THR A 197 -61.80 37.31 11.44
C THR A 197 -62.28 37.06 10.01
N GLU A 198 -62.54 38.12 9.24
CA GLU A 198 -63.07 38.03 7.89
C GLU A 198 -61.94 37.89 6.86
N SER A 199 -62.14 36.99 5.90
CA SER A 199 -61.21 36.85 4.77
C SER A 199 -61.32 38.04 3.83
N GLY A 200 -60.20 38.50 3.31
CA GLY A 200 -60.18 39.68 2.45
C GLY A 200 -58.77 40.05 1.98
N VAL A 201 -58.66 41.14 1.24
CA VAL A 201 -57.37 41.66 0.78
C VAL A 201 -56.82 42.63 1.80
N PHE A 202 -55.61 42.36 2.26
CA PHE A 202 -54.89 43.21 3.21
C PHE A 202 -53.59 43.72 2.59
N GLU A 203 -53.18 44.89 3.03
CA GLU A 203 -51.87 45.45 2.69
C GLU A 203 -50.84 44.95 3.70
N LEU A 204 -49.77 44.33 3.18
CA LEU A 204 -48.72 43.70 3.94
C LEU A 204 -47.39 44.41 3.67
N TYR A 205 -46.51 44.44 4.67
CA TYR A 205 -45.20 45.07 4.53
C TYR A 205 -44.09 44.28 5.24
N LEU A 206 -43.18 43.70 4.45
CA LEU A 206 -41.97 43.04 4.93
C LEU A 206 -40.79 44.01 4.94
N ARG A 207 -40.66 44.73 6.06
CA ARG A 207 -39.69 45.84 6.23
C ARG A 207 -38.24 45.52 5.90
N ASP A 208 -37.82 44.26 6.09
CA ASP A 208 -36.42 43.84 5.96
C ASP A 208 -36.02 43.46 4.53
N TYR A 209 -36.97 43.44 3.59
CA TYR A 209 -36.78 42.87 2.25
C TYR A 209 -36.79 43.89 1.10
N GLU A 210 -36.75 45.20 1.39
CA GLU A 210 -36.79 46.27 0.36
C GLU A 210 -38.01 46.19 -0.58
N LEU A 211 -39.07 45.53 -0.12
CA LEU A 211 -40.36 45.46 -0.80
C LEU A 211 -41.19 46.69 -0.44
N ALA A 212 -41.78 47.34 -1.43
CA ALA A 212 -42.89 48.25 -1.16
C ALA A 212 -44.07 47.46 -0.54
N PRO A 213 -44.92 48.11 0.28
CA PRO A 213 -46.18 47.50 0.73
C PRO A 213 -46.94 46.87 -0.44
N PHE A 214 -47.51 45.70 -0.21
CA PHE A 214 -48.18 44.92 -1.25
C PHE A 214 -49.45 44.27 -0.75
N LYS A 215 -50.40 44.04 -1.65
CA LYS A 215 -51.68 43.42 -1.34
C LYS A 215 -51.61 41.90 -1.47
N ALA A 216 -52.23 41.20 -0.52
CA ALA A 216 -52.44 39.76 -0.58
C ALA A 216 -53.81 39.39 -0.02
N TYR A 217 -54.39 38.29 -0.51
CA TYR A 217 -55.62 37.76 0.05
C TYR A 217 -55.30 36.95 1.31
N CYS A 218 -55.88 37.35 2.43
CA CYS A 218 -55.81 36.65 3.69
C CYS A 218 -57.06 35.80 3.88
N LEU A 219 -56.86 34.49 3.92
CA LEU A 219 -57.93 33.51 4.07
C LEU A 219 -58.00 33.06 5.54
N ALA A 220 -59.16 33.26 6.16
CA ALA A 220 -59.43 32.74 7.49
C ALA A 220 -59.31 31.22 7.51
N ASP A 221 -58.66 30.68 8.53
CA ASP A 221 -58.50 29.24 8.67
C ASP A 221 -59.85 28.59 9.02
N PRO A 222 -60.31 27.57 8.27
CA PRO A 222 -61.59 26.91 8.53
C PRO A 222 -61.67 26.19 9.88
N ASP A 223 -60.52 25.79 10.45
CA ASP A 223 -60.40 25.13 11.76
C ASP A 223 -60.13 26.12 12.91
N GLY A 224 -60.16 27.43 12.62
CA GLY A 224 -59.95 28.49 13.62
C GLY A 224 -58.48 28.75 13.94
N GLY A 225 -57.56 28.26 13.10
CA GLY A 225 -56.13 28.60 13.14
C GLY A 225 -55.81 30.03 12.67
N PRO A 226 -54.51 30.40 12.63
CA PRO A 226 -54.06 31.67 12.07
C PRO A 226 -54.43 31.82 10.59
N ALA A 227 -54.72 33.04 10.15
CA ALA A 227 -55.08 33.28 8.75
C ALA A 227 -53.93 32.95 7.77
N TRP A 228 -54.31 32.41 6.62
CA TRP A 228 -53.42 32.01 5.53
C TRP A 228 -53.15 33.16 4.57
N THR A 229 -51.88 33.39 4.25
CA THR A 229 -51.51 34.26 3.13
C THR A 229 -51.64 33.47 1.83
N VAL A 230 -52.61 33.83 1.00
CA VAL A 230 -52.76 33.18 -0.32
C VAL A 230 -51.63 33.65 -1.22
N ILE A 231 -50.93 32.69 -1.84
CA ILE A 231 -49.79 32.97 -2.74
C ILE A 231 -50.13 32.70 -4.21
N GLN A 232 -51.16 31.90 -4.45
CA GLN A 232 -51.66 31.55 -5.77
C GLN A 232 -53.13 31.13 -5.66
N ARG A 233 -53.99 31.60 -6.56
CA ARG A 233 -55.41 31.21 -6.63
C ARG A 233 -55.89 31.00 -8.07
N ARG A 234 -56.53 29.85 -8.33
CA ARG A 234 -57.31 29.54 -9.56
C ARG A 234 -58.77 29.27 -9.21
N MET A 235 -59.69 29.73 -10.04
CA MET A 235 -61.14 29.62 -9.84
C MET A 235 -61.94 29.51 -11.14
N ASP A 236 -61.68 30.37 -12.12
CA ASP A 236 -62.56 30.60 -13.27
C ASP A 236 -61.84 30.79 -14.61
N GLY A 237 -60.51 30.83 -14.62
CA GLY A 237 -59.69 31.03 -15.81
C GLY A 237 -59.68 32.47 -16.35
N THR A 238 -60.06 33.46 -15.53
CA THR A 238 -60.03 34.87 -15.93
C THR A 238 -58.63 35.44 -16.11
N GLU A 239 -57.63 34.85 -15.45
CA GLU A 239 -56.25 35.30 -15.51
C GLU A 239 -55.40 34.31 -16.33
N ASP A 240 -54.52 34.84 -17.18
CA ASP A 240 -53.56 34.02 -17.94
C ASP A 240 -52.35 33.67 -17.08
N PHE A 241 -52.07 32.38 -16.93
CA PHE A 241 -50.91 31.87 -16.20
C PHE A 241 -49.78 31.44 -17.15
N TYR A 242 -49.96 31.51 -18.47
CA TYR A 242 -48.89 31.30 -19.44
C TYR A 242 -48.11 32.61 -19.62
N ARG A 243 -47.25 32.91 -18.65
CA ARG A 243 -46.53 34.18 -18.53
C ARG A 243 -45.01 34.01 -18.61
N ASP A 244 -44.31 35.09 -18.91
CA ASP A 244 -42.85 35.12 -18.95
C ASP A 244 -42.24 35.21 -17.54
N TRP A 245 -40.92 35.03 -17.45
CA TRP A 245 -40.18 35.02 -16.19
C TRP A 245 -40.41 36.28 -15.35
N ASP A 246 -40.38 37.46 -15.98
CA ASP A 246 -40.49 38.74 -15.28
C ASP A 246 -41.85 38.88 -14.59
N ASP A 247 -42.94 38.44 -15.23
CA ASP A 247 -44.28 38.41 -14.64
C ASP A 247 -44.32 37.51 -13.41
N TYR A 248 -43.66 36.36 -13.45
CA TYR A 248 -43.56 35.48 -12.28
C TYR A 248 -42.68 36.07 -11.17
N VAL A 249 -41.64 36.84 -11.50
CA VAL A 249 -40.83 37.55 -10.50
C VAL A 249 -41.67 38.60 -9.77
N THR A 250 -42.42 39.42 -10.50
CA THR A 250 -43.21 40.53 -9.92
C THR A 250 -44.54 40.07 -9.32
N GLY A 251 -45.14 39.01 -9.87
CA GLY A 251 -46.53 38.61 -9.63
C GLY A 251 -47.51 39.27 -10.60
N PHE A 252 -48.68 38.66 -10.74
CA PHE A 252 -49.73 39.06 -11.69
C PHE A 252 -51.12 38.62 -11.20
N GLY A 253 -52.17 39.16 -11.82
CA GLY A 253 -53.56 38.92 -11.46
C GLY A 253 -54.07 39.81 -10.32
N ASP A 254 -55.26 39.47 -9.82
CA ASP A 254 -55.97 40.22 -8.78
C ASP A 254 -56.07 39.39 -7.48
N PRO A 255 -55.57 39.87 -6.34
CA PRO A 255 -55.76 39.20 -5.04
C PRO A 255 -57.21 38.84 -4.69
N GLU A 256 -58.21 39.61 -5.16
CA GLU A 256 -59.63 39.23 -4.97
C GLU A 256 -60.09 38.09 -5.91
N GLY A 257 -59.39 37.88 -7.02
CA GLY A 257 -59.68 36.92 -8.09
C GLY A 257 -58.59 35.84 -8.26
N GLU A 258 -58.26 35.53 -9.51
CA GLU A 258 -57.12 34.68 -9.84
C GLU A 258 -55.81 35.49 -9.84
N TYR A 259 -54.80 35.00 -9.14
CA TYR A 259 -53.50 35.69 -9.10
C TYR A 259 -52.34 34.79 -8.68
N PHE A 260 -51.14 35.31 -8.88
CA PHE A 260 -49.90 34.83 -8.31
C PHE A 260 -49.15 35.97 -7.62
N ILE A 261 -48.75 35.77 -6.36
CA ILE A 261 -48.19 36.82 -5.51
C ILE A 261 -46.85 37.38 -6.01
N GLY A 262 -46.11 36.59 -6.80
CA GLY A 262 -44.78 36.91 -7.31
C GLY A 262 -43.66 36.26 -6.51
N LEU A 263 -42.62 35.79 -7.20
CA LEU A 263 -41.50 35.04 -6.61
C LEU A 263 -40.69 35.90 -5.64
N TYR A 264 -40.54 37.20 -5.91
CA TYR A 264 -39.77 38.06 -5.01
C TYR A 264 -40.46 38.24 -3.65
N LYS A 265 -41.80 38.38 -3.66
CA LYS A 265 -42.62 38.45 -2.44
C LYS A 265 -42.67 37.10 -1.72
N LEU A 266 -42.79 36.01 -2.47
CA LEU A 266 -42.75 34.65 -1.92
C LEU A 266 -41.41 34.32 -1.26
N TYR A 267 -40.29 34.73 -1.87
CA TYR A 267 -38.96 34.62 -1.28
C TYR A 267 -38.87 35.37 0.05
N ALA A 268 -39.36 36.61 0.10
CA ALA A 268 -39.36 37.40 1.32
C ALA A 268 -40.20 36.74 2.43
N LEU A 269 -41.44 36.32 2.12
CA LEU A 269 -42.34 35.64 3.07
C LEU A 269 -41.72 34.36 3.64
N THR A 270 -41.12 33.53 2.79
CA THR A 270 -40.53 32.23 3.19
C THR A 270 -39.19 32.36 3.91
N ASN A 271 -38.45 33.44 3.68
CA ASN A 271 -37.17 33.69 4.34
C ASN A 271 -37.32 34.49 5.66
N ASP A 272 -38.44 35.18 5.87
CA ASP A 272 -38.74 35.92 7.10
C ASP A 272 -38.88 35.00 8.31
N ARG A 273 -39.57 33.86 8.14
CA ARG A 273 -39.83 32.87 9.20
C ARG A 273 -40.08 31.48 8.64
N PRO A 274 -40.05 30.42 9.48
CA PRO A 274 -40.56 29.11 9.08
C PRO A 274 -42.05 29.22 8.72
N ASN A 275 -42.42 28.68 7.57
CA ASN A 275 -43.80 28.68 7.06
C ASN A 275 -44.22 27.25 6.72
N GLU A 276 -45.53 27.02 6.72
CA GLU A 276 -46.16 25.80 6.19
C GLU A 276 -46.96 26.12 4.92
N LEU A 277 -47.18 25.11 4.07
CA LEU A 277 -47.88 25.24 2.80
C LEU A 277 -49.14 24.38 2.79
N TRP A 278 -50.27 25.01 2.53
CA TRP A 278 -51.56 24.35 2.35
C TRP A 278 -52.03 24.49 0.90
N ILE A 279 -52.45 23.37 0.29
CA ILE A 279 -52.98 23.32 -1.07
C ILE A 279 -54.38 22.71 -1.02
N LYS A 280 -55.35 23.45 -1.55
CA LYS A 280 -56.73 23.00 -1.76
C LYS A 280 -57.03 22.98 -3.26
N LEU A 281 -57.56 21.84 -3.72
CA LEU A 281 -57.96 21.61 -5.12
C LEU A 281 -59.49 21.72 -5.28
#